data_AF-A0A916WUZ4-F1
#
_entry.id   AF-A0A916WUZ4-F1
#
_cell.length_a   1.000
_cell.length_b   1.000
_cell.length_c   1.000
_cell.angle_alpha   90.00
_cell.angle_beta   90.00
_cell.angle_gamma   90.00
#
_symmetry.space_group_name_H-M   'P 1'
#
loop_
_entity.id
_entity.type
_entity.pdbx_description
1 polymer ?
#
loop_
_entity_poly.entity_id
_entity_poly.type
_entity_poly.pdbx_seq_one_letter_code
_entity_poly.pdbx_strand_id
1 'polypeptide(L)'
;MPSASPIGPTQPTEQASLCATPSTGGDHTSPPDYFTQLRIAQAWKFSRGAGQKIAVIDSGVARVPRLSVIPGGDYVSGGDGTSDCDGHGTMVAGVIAGHPSASDGFAGVAPDASIIAIRQHSDYFRVKGQQDSDNQRGLTADEGGYGNVATMARAVVQAVNKGATVINISQAACEPVGRSIGDGPLGAAVRYAYQRNVVVVAAAGNVQDQGKCNIQNPLVNPADPSDPWGGVRMQASPAWFSDYVLTVGATDGGDPASFTLHGPWVGVAAPGTGFISLSWKRGGDPIATGTTQGNNADGSAKPAAPIAGTSYAAPIVAGLAALIRAKNPGMSAHDVIERIERTAHGFSDGRDQAVGYGAIDPVAALSDSLPYTPNTRNVYAQEEIAPPVVVHTPSDTPRYVALGVAAGAVVAAGVIWLAVAPRRRAKRLREDIDY
;
A
#
# COMPACT_ATOMS: atom_id res chain seq x y z
N MET A 1 -12.15 12.47 -5.52
CA MET A 1 -11.48 12.04 -4.28
C MET A 1 -12.19 10.82 -3.71
N PRO A 2 -11.51 9.67 -3.48
CA PRO A 2 -12.13 8.53 -2.80
C PRO A 2 -12.39 8.85 -1.33
N SER A 3 -13.43 8.25 -0.75
CA SER A 3 -13.68 8.29 0.70
C SER A 3 -12.74 7.32 1.42
N ALA A 4 -12.27 7.66 2.62
CA ALA A 4 -11.59 6.70 3.50
C ALA A 4 -12.51 5.55 3.95
N SER A 5 -13.83 5.76 3.86
CA SER A 5 -14.86 4.83 4.30
C SER A 5 -15.61 4.15 3.14
N PRO A 6 -16.16 2.93 3.35
CA PRO A 6 -16.01 2.12 4.56
C PRO A 6 -14.59 1.59 4.71
N ILE A 7 -14.12 1.48 5.96
CA ILE A 7 -12.93 0.67 6.28
C ILE A 7 -13.37 -0.79 6.12
N GLY A 8 -12.68 -1.51 5.26
CA GLY A 8 -13.04 -2.87 4.89
C GLY A 8 -12.79 -3.15 3.41
N PRO A 9 -12.80 -4.44 3.03
CA PRO A 9 -12.64 -4.84 1.64
C PRO A 9 -13.82 -4.35 0.78
N THR A 10 -13.59 -4.18 -0.52
CA THR A 10 -14.65 -3.87 -1.50
C THR A 10 -15.61 -5.02 -1.72
N GLN A 11 -15.21 -6.24 -1.34
CA GLN A 11 -15.98 -7.48 -1.46
C GLN A 11 -15.75 -8.32 -0.20
N PRO A 12 -16.70 -9.17 0.23
CA PRO A 12 -16.46 -10.09 1.32
C PRO A 12 -15.25 -10.99 1.03
N THR A 13 -14.37 -11.15 2.01
CA THR A 13 -13.18 -11.99 1.92
C THR A 13 -13.25 -13.18 2.86
N GLU A 14 -12.42 -14.19 2.59
CA GLU A 14 -12.16 -15.32 3.47
C GLU A 14 -10.65 -15.58 3.54
N GLN A 15 -10.19 -16.15 4.65
CA GLN A 15 -8.82 -16.62 4.76
C GLN A 15 -8.67 -17.91 3.94
N ALA A 16 -7.80 -17.89 2.94
CA ALA A 16 -7.60 -19.00 2.00
C ALA A 16 -6.62 -20.06 2.52
N SER A 17 -5.66 -19.64 3.37
CA SER A 17 -4.56 -20.47 3.85
C SER A 17 -4.09 -20.05 5.24
N LEU A 18 -3.35 -20.93 5.91
CA LEU A 18 -2.73 -20.63 7.22
C LEU A 18 -1.72 -19.49 7.08
N CYS A 19 -1.72 -18.58 8.05
CA CYS A 19 -0.78 -17.45 8.08
C CYS A 19 0.68 -17.91 8.03
N ALA A 20 1.53 -17.03 7.49
CA ALA A 20 2.97 -17.19 7.53
C ALA A 20 3.47 -17.26 8.98
N THR A 21 4.58 -17.98 9.17
CA THR A 21 5.34 -17.95 10.41
C THR A 21 6.70 -17.29 10.18
N PRO A 22 7.24 -16.53 11.15
CA PRO A 22 8.56 -15.94 10.99
C PRO A 22 9.63 -17.04 11.01
N SER A 23 10.56 -16.93 10.07
CA SER A 23 11.87 -17.58 10.17
C SER A 23 12.73 -16.77 11.13
N THR A 24 13.46 -17.47 12.00
CA THR A 24 14.26 -16.86 13.09
C THR A 24 15.60 -17.56 13.21
N GLY A 25 16.59 -16.89 13.80
CA GLY A 25 17.90 -17.45 14.08
C GLY A 25 19.03 -16.82 13.27
N GLY A 26 20.27 -17.13 13.66
CA GLY A 26 21.46 -16.40 13.24
C GLY A 26 22.01 -15.54 14.39
N ASP A 27 23.18 -14.94 14.17
CA ASP A 27 23.73 -13.95 15.10
C ASP A 27 23.24 -12.57 14.67
N HIS A 28 22.54 -11.90 15.57
CA HIS A 28 21.99 -10.55 15.37
C HIS A 28 22.59 -9.55 16.36
N THR A 29 23.75 -9.85 16.96
CA THR A 29 24.45 -8.92 17.86
C THR A 29 25.00 -7.69 17.13
N SER A 30 25.29 -7.83 15.84
CA SER A 30 25.70 -6.73 14.96
C SER A 30 24.50 -6.09 14.26
N PRO A 31 24.53 -4.77 13.98
CA PRO A 31 23.51 -4.12 13.17
C PRO A 31 23.43 -4.73 11.77
N PRO A 32 22.25 -4.72 11.13
CA PRO A 32 22.12 -5.16 9.74
C PRO A 32 22.96 -4.31 8.80
N ASP A 33 23.41 -4.90 7.70
CA ASP A 33 24.35 -4.26 6.77
C ASP A 33 23.86 -2.90 6.26
N TYR A 34 22.58 -2.79 5.89
CA TYR A 34 21.99 -1.52 5.44
C TYR A 34 22.12 -0.40 6.49
N PHE A 35 22.02 -0.74 7.78
CA PHE A 35 22.10 0.23 8.87
C PHE A 35 23.51 0.83 8.98
N THR A 36 24.53 -0.01 8.76
CA THR A 36 25.93 0.40 8.73
C THR A 36 26.27 1.16 7.44
N GLN A 37 25.88 0.62 6.28
CA GLN A 37 26.14 1.21 4.97
C GLN A 37 25.55 2.63 4.84
N LEU A 38 24.31 2.81 5.31
CA LEU A 38 23.62 4.11 5.30
C LEU A 38 23.99 5.01 6.49
N ARG A 39 24.89 4.56 7.36
CA ARG A 39 25.37 5.30 8.54
C ARG A 39 24.23 5.79 9.44
N ILE A 40 23.22 4.95 9.67
CA ILE A 40 22.01 5.34 10.41
C ILE A 40 22.33 5.77 11.85
N ALA A 41 23.27 5.11 12.53
CA ALA A 41 23.75 5.54 13.85
C ALA A 41 24.34 6.97 13.85
N GLN A 42 24.96 7.40 12.75
CA GLN A 42 25.47 8.77 12.62
C GLN A 42 24.32 9.74 12.33
N ALA A 43 23.36 9.36 11.47
CA ALA A 43 22.15 10.12 11.20
C ALA A 43 21.35 10.41 12.49
N TRP A 44 21.32 9.46 13.43
CA TRP A 44 20.68 9.63 14.74
C TRP A 44 21.26 10.72 15.63
N LYS A 45 22.47 11.22 15.35
CA LYS A 45 23.01 12.40 16.03
C LYS A 45 22.24 13.69 15.68
N PHE A 46 21.50 13.68 14.57
CA PHE A 46 20.68 14.82 14.14
C PHE A 46 19.20 14.64 14.49
N SER A 47 18.66 13.43 14.31
CA SER A 47 17.25 13.14 14.52
C SER A 47 17.00 11.64 14.63
N ARG A 48 15.97 11.25 15.39
CA ARG A 48 15.51 9.86 15.55
C ARG A 48 14.04 9.66 15.15
N GLY A 49 13.38 10.69 14.61
CA GLY A 49 11.99 10.62 14.12
C GLY A 49 10.92 10.97 15.16
N ALA A 50 11.30 11.53 16.31
CA ALA A 50 10.37 11.88 17.38
C ALA A 50 9.18 12.74 16.88
N GLY A 51 7.98 12.38 17.32
CA GLY A 51 6.74 13.09 16.98
C GLY A 51 6.18 12.80 15.58
N GLN A 52 6.89 12.04 14.74
CA GLN A 52 6.37 11.64 13.43
C GLN A 52 5.44 10.43 13.54
N LYS A 53 4.40 10.41 12.70
CA LYS A 53 3.49 9.29 12.54
C LYS A 53 3.61 8.77 11.11
N ILE A 54 4.05 7.53 10.97
CA ILE A 54 4.32 6.93 9.66
C ILE A 54 3.25 5.88 9.42
N ALA A 55 2.42 6.08 8.41
CA ALA A 55 1.46 5.06 8.01
C ALA A 55 2.14 3.99 7.17
N VAL A 56 1.89 2.73 7.52
CA VAL A 56 2.35 1.55 6.80
C VAL A 56 1.12 0.93 6.15
N ILE A 57 0.96 1.17 4.85
CA ILE A 57 -0.07 0.55 4.01
C ILE A 57 0.54 -0.74 3.48
N ASP A 58 0.14 -1.87 4.07
CA ASP A 58 0.83 -3.15 3.91
C ASP A 58 -0.09 -4.34 4.32
N SER A 59 0.46 -5.47 4.75
CA SER A 59 -0.25 -6.67 5.23
C SER A 59 -0.80 -6.58 6.65
N GLY A 60 -0.74 -5.38 7.25
CA GLY A 60 -0.99 -5.14 8.66
C GLY A 60 0.30 -5.14 9.47
N VAL A 61 0.23 -4.70 10.72
CA VAL A 61 1.41 -4.62 11.61
C VAL A 61 1.06 -5.22 12.95
N ALA A 62 1.67 -6.34 13.29
CA ALA A 62 1.47 -6.98 14.57
C ALA A 62 1.95 -6.09 15.72
N ARG A 63 1.21 -6.10 16.84
CA ARG A 63 1.66 -5.45 18.07
C ARG A 63 2.82 -6.24 18.68
N VAL A 64 4.01 -5.69 18.59
CA VAL A 64 5.25 -6.24 19.16
C VAL A 64 5.88 -5.21 20.11
N PRO A 65 6.61 -5.63 21.16
CA PRO A 65 7.14 -4.70 22.18
C PRO A 65 8.05 -3.59 21.63
N ARG A 66 8.71 -3.83 20.50
CA ARG A 66 9.66 -2.90 19.87
C ARG A 66 9.02 -1.98 18.82
N LEU A 67 7.69 -1.86 18.79
CA LEU A 67 6.97 -0.92 17.92
C LEU A 67 5.87 -0.17 18.66
N SER A 68 5.79 1.13 18.41
CA SER A 68 4.68 1.99 18.84
C SER A 68 3.56 1.98 17.79
N VAL A 69 2.63 1.03 17.88
CA VAL A 69 1.59 0.79 16.85
C VAL A 69 0.25 1.46 17.17
N ILE A 70 -0.19 2.32 16.25
CA ILE A 70 -1.50 2.98 16.19
C ILE A 70 -2.39 2.22 15.19
N PRO A 71 -3.61 1.80 15.57
CA PRO A 71 -4.54 1.17 14.62
C PRO A 71 -5.03 2.14 13.54
N GLY A 72 -4.83 1.77 12.28
CA GLY A 72 -5.18 2.55 11.10
C GLY A 72 -6.39 2.03 10.32
N GLY A 73 -6.73 0.75 10.47
CA GLY A 73 -7.85 0.09 9.78
C GLY A 73 -7.40 -1.05 8.88
N ASP A 74 -8.37 -1.83 8.42
CA ASP A 74 -8.15 -3.05 7.66
C ASP A 74 -9.10 -3.13 6.47
N TYR A 75 -8.53 -3.11 5.28
CA TYR A 75 -9.21 -3.23 3.99
C TYR A 75 -9.16 -4.65 3.43
N VAL A 76 -8.71 -5.64 4.21
CA VAL A 76 -8.67 -7.05 3.80
C VAL A 76 -9.82 -7.83 4.43
N SER A 77 -10.00 -7.82 5.76
CA SER A 77 -11.04 -8.64 6.41
C SER A 77 -11.81 -7.96 7.56
N GLY A 78 -11.63 -6.65 7.79
CA GLY A 78 -12.49 -5.85 8.66
C GLY A 78 -12.04 -5.67 10.12
N GLY A 79 -10.74 -5.70 10.40
CA GLY A 79 -10.12 -5.35 11.69
C GLY A 79 -9.57 -3.91 11.82
N ASP A 80 -8.64 -3.72 12.76
CA ASP A 80 -8.02 -2.42 13.09
C ASP A 80 -6.66 -2.19 12.40
N GLY A 81 -6.20 -3.14 11.59
CA GLY A 81 -4.91 -3.14 10.90
C GLY A 81 -3.73 -3.70 11.71
N THR A 82 -3.94 -4.08 12.98
CA THR A 82 -2.86 -4.54 13.88
C THR A 82 -2.66 -6.05 13.96
N SER A 83 -3.20 -6.76 12.97
CA SER A 83 -2.99 -8.19 12.74
C SER A 83 -2.27 -8.37 11.41
N ASP A 84 -1.19 -9.13 11.42
CA ASP A 84 -0.37 -9.41 10.25
C ASP A 84 -0.29 -10.93 10.04
N CYS A 85 -0.94 -11.41 8.98
CA CYS A 85 -0.99 -12.84 8.63
C CYS A 85 0.16 -13.23 7.69
N ASP A 86 0.80 -12.23 7.09
CA ASP A 86 1.82 -12.37 6.07
C ASP A 86 3.21 -12.18 6.69
N GLY A 87 3.30 -11.37 7.75
CA GLY A 87 4.55 -10.96 8.41
C GLY A 87 5.25 -9.79 7.74
N HIS A 88 4.89 -9.50 6.49
CA HIS A 88 5.54 -8.49 5.66
C HIS A 88 5.45 -7.10 6.29
N GLY A 89 4.24 -6.62 6.61
CA GLY A 89 4.02 -5.29 7.18
C GLY A 89 4.66 -5.09 8.56
N THR A 90 4.75 -6.14 9.39
CA THR A 90 5.49 -6.07 10.67
C THR A 90 6.99 -5.90 10.44
N MET A 91 7.56 -6.61 9.48
CA MET A 91 8.97 -6.46 9.11
C MET A 91 9.25 -5.09 8.46
N VAL A 92 8.36 -4.60 7.61
CA VAL A 92 8.43 -3.23 7.06
C VAL A 92 8.38 -2.19 8.17
N ALA A 93 7.42 -2.29 9.10
CA ALA A 93 7.32 -1.39 10.25
C ALA A 93 8.56 -1.44 11.15
N GLY A 94 9.15 -2.62 11.32
CA GLY A 94 10.42 -2.81 12.03
C GLY A 94 11.57 -2.04 11.38
N VAL A 95 11.74 -2.11 10.06
CA VAL A 95 12.75 -1.35 9.32
C VAL A 95 12.53 0.15 9.47
N ILE A 96 11.28 0.61 9.51
CA ILE A 96 10.96 2.03 9.70
C ILE A 96 11.28 2.49 11.13
N ALA A 97 10.71 1.84 12.15
CA ALA A 97 10.64 2.41 13.50
C ALA A 97 10.89 1.39 14.63
N GLY A 98 11.53 0.25 14.35
CA GLY A 98 11.89 -0.71 15.38
C GLY A 98 12.76 -0.09 16.46
N HIS A 99 12.29 -0.07 17.71
CA HIS A 99 13.05 0.47 18.84
C HIS A 99 14.35 -0.34 19.03
N PRO A 100 15.50 0.27 19.33
CA PRO A 100 16.74 -0.46 19.62
C PRO A 100 16.60 -1.33 20.88
N SER A 101 17.42 -2.37 20.98
CA SER A 101 17.53 -3.23 22.17
C SER A 101 18.99 -3.33 22.62
N ALA A 102 19.22 -3.68 23.88
CA ALA A 102 20.56 -4.04 24.38
C ALA A 102 20.94 -5.50 24.05
N SER A 103 19.98 -6.32 23.62
CA SER A 103 20.15 -7.76 23.36
C SER A 103 20.62 -8.11 21.94
N ASP A 104 20.56 -7.16 21.01
CA ASP A 104 20.81 -7.34 19.59
C ASP A 104 21.15 -5.99 18.94
N GLY A 105 21.72 -6.01 17.74
CA GLY A 105 22.12 -4.83 16.98
C GLY A 105 21.00 -4.25 16.10
N PHE A 106 19.80 -4.84 16.08
CA PHE A 106 18.72 -4.37 15.22
C PHE A 106 18.13 -3.05 15.72
N ALA A 107 17.81 -2.15 14.79
CA ALA A 107 16.93 -1.02 15.01
C ALA A 107 16.40 -0.50 13.66
N GLY A 108 15.22 0.12 13.69
CA GLY A 108 14.66 0.80 12.52
C GLY A 108 15.33 2.16 12.27
N VAL A 109 15.08 2.76 11.12
CA VAL A 109 15.69 4.03 10.72
C VAL A 109 15.25 5.21 11.61
N ALA A 110 13.98 5.28 11.96
CA ALA A 110 13.34 6.32 12.76
C ALA A 110 12.70 5.73 14.03
N PRO A 111 13.51 5.24 14.99
CA PRO A 111 13.04 4.45 16.13
C PRO A 111 12.16 5.22 17.12
N ASP A 112 12.13 6.55 17.07
CA ASP A 112 11.30 7.36 17.97
C ASP A 112 9.97 7.81 17.30
N ALA A 113 9.68 7.30 16.09
CA ALA A 113 8.42 7.53 15.38
C ALA A 113 7.35 6.49 15.75
N SER A 114 6.08 6.83 15.54
CA SER A 114 4.95 5.91 15.71
C SER A 114 4.47 5.36 14.37
N ILE A 115 4.05 4.09 14.34
CA ILE A 115 3.53 3.43 13.15
C ILE A 115 2.00 3.43 13.16
N ILE A 116 1.37 3.92 12.09
CA ILE A 116 -0.07 3.72 11.84
C ILE A 116 -0.22 2.48 10.95
N ALA A 117 -0.78 1.41 11.50
CA ALA A 117 -0.94 0.14 10.80
C ALA A 117 -2.20 0.13 9.94
N ILE A 118 -2.06 0.09 8.62
CA ILE A 118 -3.18 -0.03 7.69
C ILE A 118 -2.99 -1.31 6.88
N ARG A 119 -3.83 -2.31 7.16
CA ARG A 119 -3.83 -3.54 6.38
C ARG A 119 -4.61 -3.31 5.09
N GLN A 120 -3.96 -3.49 3.95
CA GLN A 120 -4.54 -3.24 2.63
C GLN A 120 -4.37 -4.42 1.68
N HIS A 121 -3.36 -5.27 1.91
CA HIS A 121 -3.06 -6.45 1.12
C HIS A 121 -2.93 -7.68 2.02
N SER A 122 -3.13 -8.88 1.48
CA SER A 122 -2.70 -10.14 2.09
C SER A 122 -2.73 -11.26 1.06
N ASP A 123 -1.66 -12.06 1.01
CA ASP A 123 -1.56 -13.24 0.15
C ASP A 123 -2.39 -14.42 0.68
N TYR A 124 -2.79 -14.34 1.96
CA TYR A 124 -3.48 -15.40 2.70
C TYR A 124 -5.00 -15.22 2.75
N PHE A 125 -5.51 -14.13 2.16
CA PHE A 125 -6.93 -13.84 2.04
C PHE A 125 -7.33 -13.75 0.57
N ARG A 126 -8.58 -14.06 0.27
CA ARG A 126 -9.16 -13.93 -1.07
C ARG A 126 -10.61 -13.51 -0.99
N VAL A 127 -11.20 -13.17 -2.14
CA VAL A 127 -12.64 -12.94 -2.25
C VAL A 127 -13.39 -14.23 -1.91
N LYS A 128 -14.39 -14.13 -1.02
CA LYS A 128 -15.14 -15.28 -0.52
C LYS A 128 -15.78 -16.07 -1.66
N GLY A 129 -15.55 -17.39 -1.69
CA GLY A 129 -16.11 -18.28 -2.70
C GLY A 129 -15.40 -18.28 -4.07
N GLN A 130 -14.31 -17.53 -4.24
CA GLN A 130 -13.44 -17.67 -5.43
C GLN A 130 -12.40 -18.78 -5.22
N GLN A 131 -12.12 -19.53 -6.28
CA GLN A 131 -11.02 -20.51 -6.29
C GLN A 131 -9.75 -19.88 -6.86
N ASP A 132 -8.58 -20.41 -6.49
CA ASP A 132 -7.27 -19.86 -6.88
C ASP A 132 -7.03 -19.86 -8.40
N SER A 133 -7.81 -20.63 -9.16
CA SER A 133 -7.79 -20.67 -10.63
C SER A 133 -8.50 -19.50 -11.32
N ASP A 134 -9.27 -18.70 -10.57
CA ASP A 134 -9.96 -17.53 -11.11
C ASP A 134 -8.94 -16.39 -11.27
N ASN A 135 -8.31 -16.39 -12.44
CA ASN A 135 -7.25 -15.51 -12.90
C ASN A 135 -7.65 -14.01 -12.80
N GLN A 136 -7.64 -13.43 -11.59
CA GLN A 136 -7.88 -12.00 -11.34
C GLN A 136 -6.66 -11.21 -11.85
N ARG A 137 -6.62 -10.96 -13.16
CA ARG A 137 -5.63 -10.11 -13.85
C ARG A 137 -6.09 -8.65 -13.93
N GLY A 138 -6.43 -8.05 -12.79
CA GLY A 138 -6.76 -6.62 -12.81
C GLY A 138 -7.14 -5.97 -11.50
N LEU A 139 -6.87 -6.58 -10.35
CA LEU A 139 -7.16 -5.93 -9.07
C LEU A 139 -6.08 -6.15 -8.02
N THR A 140 -5.36 -7.28 -7.95
CA THR A 140 -4.37 -7.52 -6.88
C THR A 140 -3.00 -6.92 -7.16
N ALA A 141 -2.39 -6.33 -6.12
CA ALA A 141 -1.00 -5.91 -6.15
C ALA A 141 -0.13 -7.18 -6.15
N ASP A 142 0.52 -7.38 -7.28
CA ASP A 142 1.69 -8.22 -7.53
C ASP A 142 1.57 -9.74 -7.41
N GLU A 143 0.87 -10.31 -6.45
CA GLU A 143 0.89 -11.76 -6.22
C GLU A 143 -0.38 -12.22 -5.52
N GLY A 144 -1.18 -13.09 -6.17
CA GLY A 144 -2.31 -13.78 -5.52
C GLY A 144 -3.19 -12.92 -4.61
N GLY A 145 -3.77 -13.52 -3.58
CA GLY A 145 -4.27 -12.78 -2.41
C GLY A 145 -5.46 -11.84 -2.61
N TYR A 146 -5.62 -10.91 -1.66
CA TYR A 146 -6.59 -9.83 -1.67
C TYR A 146 -5.92 -8.50 -1.34
N GLY A 147 -6.10 -7.54 -2.25
CA GLY A 147 -5.68 -6.16 -2.16
C GLY A 147 -6.00 -5.52 -3.50
N ASN A 148 -6.24 -4.21 -3.59
CA ASN A 148 -6.40 -3.54 -4.89
C ASN A 148 -6.19 -2.03 -4.84
N VAL A 149 -5.96 -1.42 -6.01
CA VAL A 149 -5.75 0.04 -6.11
C VAL A 149 -6.93 0.85 -5.56
N ALA A 150 -8.15 0.31 -5.58
CA ALA A 150 -9.30 0.99 -5.00
C ALA A 150 -9.24 0.99 -3.46
N THR A 151 -8.91 -0.13 -2.79
CA THR A 151 -8.69 -0.16 -1.34
C THR A 151 -7.43 0.60 -0.94
N MET A 152 -6.38 0.57 -1.76
CA MET A 152 -5.17 1.37 -1.57
C MET A 152 -5.46 2.87 -1.58
N ALA A 153 -6.30 3.33 -2.52
CA ALA A 153 -6.72 4.73 -2.56
C ALA A 153 -7.44 5.15 -1.27
N ARG A 154 -8.30 4.29 -0.72
CA ARG A 154 -8.97 4.55 0.58
C ARG A 154 -7.98 4.54 1.74
N ALA A 155 -7.03 3.61 1.73
CA ALA A 155 -5.98 3.50 2.73
C ALA A 155 -5.09 4.75 2.79
N VAL A 156 -4.75 5.35 1.64
CA VAL A 156 -4.00 6.62 1.59
C VAL A 156 -4.80 7.75 2.24
N VAL A 157 -6.09 7.91 1.92
CA VAL A 157 -6.93 8.94 2.56
C VAL A 157 -7.06 8.68 4.06
N GLN A 158 -7.18 7.42 4.47
CA GLN A 158 -7.25 7.04 5.88
C GLN A 158 -5.95 7.34 6.64
N ALA A 159 -4.79 7.12 6.03
CA ALA A 159 -3.50 7.48 6.61
C ALA A 159 -3.42 8.99 6.91
N VAL A 160 -3.83 9.82 5.95
CA VAL A 160 -3.91 11.28 6.14
C VAL A 160 -4.89 11.63 7.27
N ASN A 161 -6.07 11.02 7.31
CA ASN A 161 -7.07 11.24 8.36
C ASN A 161 -6.59 10.82 9.76
N LYS A 162 -5.68 9.85 9.84
CA LYS A 162 -5.02 9.43 11.09
C LYS A 162 -3.83 10.31 11.49
N GLY A 163 -3.55 11.36 10.70
CA GLY A 163 -2.50 12.34 10.97
C GLY A 163 -1.11 11.81 10.64
N ALA A 164 -1.00 10.93 9.63
CA ALA A 164 0.30 10.51 9.13
C ALA A 164 1.07 11.73 8.56
N THR A 165 2.35 11.82 8.89
CA THR A 165 3.29 12.77 8.29
C THR A 165 4.08 12.12 7.14
N VAL A 166 4.20 10.80 7.16
CA VAL A 166 4.78 10.00 6.08
C VAL A 166 3.88 8.79 5.84
N ILE A 167 3.71 8.39 4.57
CA ILE A 167 3.00 7.18 4.18
C ILE A 167 4.00 6.30 3.42
N ASN A 168 4.21 5.07 3.89
CA ASN A 168 4.92 4.02 3.18
C ASN A 168 3.90 3.10 2.50
N ILE A 169 4.07 2.87 1.20
CA ILE A 169 3.28 1.93 0.40
C ILE A 169 4.22 0.87 -0.17
N SER A 170 4.05 -0.37 0.28
CA SER A 170 4.93 -1.47 -0.10
C SER A 170 4.52 -2.17 -1.40
N GLN A 171 3.26 -2.02 -1.80
CA GLN A 171 2.66 -2.66 -2.96
C GLN A 171 2.82 -1.81 -4.23
N ALA A 172 3.04 -2.47 -5.38
CA ALA A 172 3.23 -1.81 -6.66
C ALA A 172 2.40 -2.47 -7.77
N ALA A 173 1.11 -2.17 -7.86
CA ALA A 173 0.22 -2.77 -8.86
C ALA A 173 0.72 -2.57 -10.30
N CYS A 174 1.15 -3.67 -10.93
CA CYS A 174 1.71 -3.69 -12.28
C CYS A 174 0.70 -4.12 -13.36
N GLU A 175 0.72 -3.41 -14.50
CA GLU A 175 0.05 -3.83 -15.74
C GLU A 175 0.92 -3.51 -16.96
N PRO A 176 0.87 -4.29 -18.05
CA PRO A 176 1.48 -3.90 -19.32
C PRO A 176 0.86 -2.61 -19.87
N VAL A 177 1.67 -1.77 -20.51
CA VAL A 177 1.17 -0.57 -21.21
C VAL A 177 0.09 -0.95 -22.22
N GLY A 178 -0.98 -0.15 -22.27
CA GLY A 178 -2.17 -0.43 -23.07
C GLY A 178 -3.27 -1.16 -22.29
N ARG A 179 -3.00 -1.59 -21.05
CA ARG A 179 -4.02 -2.03 -20.09
C ARG A 179 -4.20 -1.00 -18.99
N SER A 180 -5.44 -0.82 -18.56
CA SER A 180 -5.76 0.11 -17.48
C SER A 180 -5.60 -0.58 -16.13
N ILE A 181 -4.84 0.04 -15.22
CA ILE A 181 -4.80 -0.36 -13.80
C ILE A 181 -6.10 0.08 -13.08
N GLY A 182 -6.81 1.10 -13.59
CA GLY A 182 -7.99 1.66 -12.93
C GLY A 182 -7.66 2.47 -11.68
N ASP A 183 -6.46 3.05 -11.61
CA ASP A 183 -5.87 3.71 -10.45
C ASP A 183 -6.14 5.22 -10.37
N GLY A 184 -7.05 5.76 -11.19
CA GLY A 184 -7.46 7.17 -11.11
C GLY A 184 -7.85 7.63 -9.69
N PRO A 185 -8.64 6.85 -8.91
CA PRO A 185 -8.90 7.16 -7.51
C PRO A 185 -7.64 7.17 -6.62
N LEU A 186 -6.66 6.30 -6.89
CA LEU A 186 -5.40 6.25 -6.16
C LEU A 186 -4.54 7.48 -6.48
N GLY A 187 -4.45 7.87 -7.76
CA GLY A 187 -3.81 9.12 -8.19
C GLY A 187 -4.39 10.35 -7.48
N ALA A 188 -5.72 10.41 -7.37
CA ALA A 188 -6.38 11.48 -6.59
C ALA A 188 -6.02 11.42 -5.10
N ALA A 189 -5.95 10.21 -4.51
CA ALA A 189 -5.61 10.03 -3.10
C ALA A 189 -4.17 10.45 -2.77
N VAL A 190 -3.19 10.07 -3.60
CA VAL A 190 -1.79 10.46 -3.37
C VAL A 190 -1.57 11.95 -3.60
N ARG A 191 -2.23 12.55 -4.60
CA ARG A 191 -2.25 14.00 -4.78
C ARG A 191 -2.83 14.71 -3.55
N TYR A 192 -3.92 14.20 -2.98
CA TYR A 192 -4.49 14.76 -1.76
C TYR A 192 -3.56 14.65 -0.55
N ALA A 193 -2.87 13.51 -0.37
CA ALA A 193 -1.87 13.36 0.67
C ALA A 193 -0.75 14.41 0.53
N TYR A 194 -0.24 14.58 -0.69
CA TYR A 194 0.75 15.61 -1.01
C TYR A 194 0.24 17.04 -0.70
N GLN A 195 -0.99 17.38 -1.12
CA GLN A 195 -1.63 18.66 -0.80
C GLN A 195 -1.88 18.88 0.69
N ARG A 196 -2.01 17.80 1.48
CA ARG A 196 -2.08 17.83 2.95
C ARG A 196 -0.70 17.77 3.62
N ASN A 197 0.35 18.03 2.85
CA ASN A 197 1.72 18.09 3.33
C ASN A 197 2.19 16.76 3.95
N VAL A 198 1.80 15.63 3.34
CA VAL A 198 2.21 14.27 3.72
C VAL A 198 3.15 13.72 2.66
N VAL A 199 4.31 13.22 3.08
CA VAL A 199 5.27 12.57 2.18
C VAL A 199 4.77 11.16 1.86
N VAL A 200 4.59 10.83 0.59
CA VAL A 200 4.25 9.47 0.17
C VAL A 200 5.49 8.81 -0.43
N VAL A 201 5.88 7.67 0.13
CA VAL A 201 7.00 6.85 -0.32
C VAL A 201 6.44 5.51 -0.78
N ALA A 202 6.80 5.09 -2.00
CA ALA A 202 6.30 3.83 -2.57
C ALA A 202 7.44 2.96 -3.10
N ALA A 203 7.26 1.64 -3.01
CA ALA A 203 8.12 0.68 -3.67
C ALA A 203 8.01 0.80 -5.20
N ALA A 204 9.13 0.65 -5.91
CA ALA A 204 9.14 0.66 -7.38
C ALA A 204 8.46 -0.57 -7.99
N GLY A 205 8.41 -1.69 -7.28
CA GLY A 205 7.91 -2.99 -7.74
C GLY A 205 9.03 -4.00 -7.98
N ASN A 206 8.69 -5.28 -8.01
CA ASN A 206 9.66 -6.38 -8.13
C ASN A 206 9.36 -7.23 -9.38
N VAL A 207 10.27 -7.27 -10.34
CA VAL A 207 10.12 -8.07 -11.56
C VAL A 207 10.34 -9.55 -11.27
N GLN A 208 9.35 -10.38 -11.62
CA GLN A 208 9.35 -11.83 -11.42
C GLN A 208 8.67 -12.54 -12.58
N ASP A 209 9.23 -13.68 -13.02
CA ASP A 209 8.76 -14.41 -14.21
C ASP A 209 7.27 -14.81 -14.16
N GLN A 210 6.75 -15.10 -12.96
CA GLN A 210 5.36 -15.55 -12.74
C GLN A 210 4.49 -14.49 -12.02
N GLY A 211 5.02 -13.29 -11.77
CA GLY A 211 4.31 -12.20 -11.09
C GLY A 211 3.49 -11.31 -12.03
N LYS A 212 2.81 -10.29 -11.48
CA LYS A 212 2.16 -9.24 -12.30
C LYS A 212 3.20 -8.30 -12.92
N CYS A 213 4.21 -7.91 -12.15
CA CYS A 213 5.39 -7.25 -12.67
C CYS A 213 6.30 -8.31 -13.31
N ASN A 214 6.06 -8.69 -14.56
CA ASN A 214 6.84 -9.76 -15.23
C ASN A 214 7.61 -9.30 -16.46
N ILE A 215 7.62 -7.99 -16.73
CA ILE A 215 8.37 -7.39 -17.83
C ILE A 215 9.20 -6.26 -17.23
N GLN A 216 10.51 -6.35 -17.44
CA GLN A 216 11.43 -5.27 -17.08
C GLN A 216 11.37 -4.14 -18.12
N ASN A 217 11.34 -2.90 -17.63
CA ASN A 217 11.48 -1.72 -18.47
C ASN A 217 12.97 -1.50 -18.82
N PRO A 218 13.29 -1.04 -20.03
CA PRO A 218 14.67 -0.75 -20.40
C PRO A 218 15.22 0.41 -19.56
N LEU A 219 16.52 0.37 -19.26
CA LEU A 219 17.22 1.45 -18.54
C LEU A 219 17.30 2.75 -19.34
N VAL A 220 17.24 2.65 -20.67
CA VAL A 220 17.22 3.77 -21.61
C VAL A 220 16.25 3.38 -22.72
N ASN A 221 15.40 4.30 -23.15
CA ASN A 221 14.55 4.06 -24.31
C ASN A 221 15.43 3.93 -25.58
N PRO A 222 15.48 2.77 -26.24
CA PRO A 222 16.36 2.56 -27.39
C PRO A 222 15.93 3.35 -28.63
N ALA A 223 14.68 3.82 -28.68
CA ALA A 223 14.17 4.63 -29.79
C ALA A 223 14.51 6.11 -29.61
N ASP A 224 14.45 6.62 -28.38
CA ASP A 224 14.77 8.01 -28.04
C ASP A 224 15.22 8.12 -26.57
N PRO A 225 16.54 8.24 -26.30
CA PRO A 225 17.04 8.39 -24.93
C PRO A 225 16.54 9.63 -24.18
N SER A 226 16.00 10.64 -24.89
CA SER A 226 15.44 11.85 -24.27
C SER A 226 13.99 11.67 -23.79
N ASP A 227 13.31 10.61 -24.24
CA ASP A 227 11.97 10.24 -23.82
C ASP A 227 12.00 8.90 -23.05
N PRO A 228 12.26 8.93 -21.73
CA PRO A 228 12.28 7.71 -20.93
C PRO A 228 10.87 7.10 -20.76
N TRP A 229 9.80 7.87 -21.00
CA TRP A 229 8.42 7.36 -20.93
C TRP A 229 8.04 6.52 -22.15
N GLY A 230 8.55 6.88 -23.34
CA GLY A 230 8.35 6.11 -24.57
C GLY A 230 8.90 4.68 -24.51
N GLY A 231 9.83 4.39 -23.60
CA GLY A 231 10.42 3.07 -23.39
C GLY A 231 9.63 2.15 -22.46
N VAL A 232 8.60 2.65 -21.77
CA VAL A 232 7.87 1.89 -20.74
C VAL A 232 7.06 0.75 -21.36
N ARG A 233 7.18 -0.43 -20.77
CA ARG A 233 6.47 -1.66 -21.14
C ARG A 233 5.54 -2.15 -20.02
N MET A 234 5.95 -1.94 -18.77
CA MET A 234 5.23 -2.29 -17.56
C MET A 234 5.02 -1.02 -16.73
N GLN A 235 3.77 -0.62 -16.54
CA GLN A 235 3.39 0.51 -15.66
C GLN A 235 3.17 -0.01 -14.24
N ALA A 236 3.53 0.79 -13.23
CA ALA A 236 3.39 0.43 -11.82
C ALA A 236 2.72 1.56 -11.02
N SER A 237 1.72 1.20 -10.22
CA SER A 237 0.94 2.14 -9.40
C SER A 237 1.03 1.78 -7.91
N PRO A 238 1.27 2.74 -6.99
CA PRO A 238 1.28 4.19 -7.20
C PRO A 238 2.62 4.76 -7.69
N ALA A 239 3.62 3.92 -7.95
CA ALA A 239 4.99 4.30 -8.29
C ALA A 239 5.07 5.38 -9.39
N TRP A 240 4.27 5.27 -10.45
CA TRP A 240 4.29 6.21 -11.57
C TRP A 240 3.77 7.63 -11.27
N PHE A 241 3.12 7.87 -10.12
CA PHE A 241 2.64 9.20 -9.70
C PHE A 241 3.78 10.05 -9.12
N SER A 242 4.92 10.11 -9.82
CA SER A 242 6.18 10.70 -9.36
C SER A 242 6.13 12.18 -8.96
N ASP A 243 5.13 12.94 -9.44
CA ASP A 243 4.88 14.31 -8.97
C ASP A 243 4.45 14.39 -7.49
N TYR A 244 3.91 13.29 -6.93
CA TYR A 244 3.34 13.23 -5.58
C TYR A 244 3.96 12.13 -4.71
N VAL A 245 4.68 11.19 -5.33
CA VAL A 245 5.18 9.97 -4.70
C VAL A 245 6.68 9.86 -4.94
N LEU A 246 7.45 9.74 -3.86
CA LEU A 246 8.86 9.37 -3.95
C LEU A 246 8.97 7.85 -4.10
N THR A 247 9.22 7.41 -5.34
CA THR A 247 9.35 5.99 -5.65
C THR A 247 10.77 5.50 -5.41
N VAL A 248 10.89 4.34 -4.76
CA VAL A 248 12.14 3.79 -4.27
C VAL A 248 12.49 2.48 -4.96
N GLY A 249 13.60 2.50 -5.70
CA GLY A 249 14.25 1.31 -6.23
C GLY A 249 15.06 0.56 -5.17
N ALA A 250 15.39 -0.69 -5.47
CA ALA A 250 16.21 -1.54 -4.61
C ALA A 250 17.64 -1.65 -5.12
N THR A 251 18.60 -1.66 -4.19
CA THR A 251 20.00 -2.01 -4.47
C THR A 251 20.39 -3.31 -3.76
N ASP A 252 21.34 -4.03 -4.34
CA ASP A 252 21.98 -5.21 -3.77
C ASP A 252 23.49 -5.04 -3.88
N GLY A 253 24.20 -4.97 -2.75
CA GLY A 253 25.64 -4.71 -2.73
C GLY A 253 26.07 -3.35 -3.32
N GLY A 254 25.14 -2.39 -3.49
CA GLY A 254 25.38 -1.07 -4.07
C GLY A 254 25.00 -0.95 -5.55
N ASP A 255 24.80 -2.07 -6.25
CA ASP A 255 24.28 -2.10 -7.61
C ASP A 255 22.74 -2.16 -7.59
N PRO A 256 22.04 -1.75 -8.67
CA PRO A 256 20.61 -1.97 -8.78
C PRO A 256 20.26 -3.46 -8.62
N ALA A 257 19.33 -3.79 -7.72
CA ALA A 257 18.92 -5.16 -7.50
C ALA A 257 18.27 -5.73 -8.77
N SER A 258 18.57 -6.97 -9.13
CA SER A 258 18.10 -7.58 -10.40
C SER A 258 16.58 -7.60 -10.56
N PHE A 259 15.85 -7.64 -9.44
CA PHE A 259 14.39 -7.62 -9.40
C PHE A 259 13.80 -6.20 -9.38
N THR A 260 14.57 -5.12 -9.21
CA THR A 260 13.98 -3.78 -9.08
C THR A 260 13.31 -3.38 -10.38
N LEU A 261 12.01 -3.05 -10.36
CA LEU A 261 11.32 -2.61 -11.56
C LEU A 261 11.84 -1.21 -11.95
N HIS A 262 12.37 -1.11 -13.17
CA HIS A 262 12.83 0.16 -13.69
C HIS A 262 11.65 1.02 -14.13
N GLY A 263 11.79 2.34 -14.07
CA GLY A 263 10.84 3.25 -14.69
C GLY A 263 11.27 4.70 -14.61
N PRO A 264 10.72 5.56 -15.49
CA PRO A 264 10.96 6.99 -15.47
C PRO A 264 10.49 7.68 -14.18
N TRP A 265 9.75 6.97 -13.33
CA TRP A 265 9.23 7.44 -12.05
C TRP A 265 10.11 7.17 -10.84
N VAL A 266 11.16 6.34 -10.94
CA VAL A 266 12.04 6.04 -9.80
C VAL A 266 12.79 7.30 -9.39
N GLY A 267 12.66 7.70 -8.12
CA GLY A 267 13.28 8.92 -7.59
C GLY A 267 14.63 8.65 -6.93
N VAL A 268 14.71 7.62 -6.09
CA VAL A 268 15.93 7.23 -5.36
C VAL A 268 15.99 5.71 -5.19
N ALA A 269 17.09 5.21 -4.63
CA ALA A 269 17.21 3.83 -4.18
C ALA A 269 17.66 3.70 -2.72
N ALA A 270 17.38 2.53 -2.15
CA ALA A 270 17.93 2.10 -0.88
C ALA A 270 18.24 0.59 -0.95
N PRO A 271 19.01 0.02 0.00
CA PRO A 271 19.23 -1.42 0.07
C PRO A 271 17.91 -2.19 0.05
N GLY A 272 17.84 -3.26 -0.76
CA GLY A 272 16.65 -4.09 -0.98
C GLY A 272 16.85 -5.56 -0.61
N THR A 273 18.00 -5.93 -0.06
CA THR A 273 18.41 -7.30 0.28
C THR A 273 19.12 -7.35 1.64
N GLY A 274 19.36 -8.55 2.17
CA GLY A 274 20.18 -8.74 3.37
C GLY A 274 19.53 -8.25 4.67
N PHE A 275 18.20 -8.24 4.74
CA PHE A 275 17.48 -7.71 5.89
C PHE A 275 17.29 -8.74 7.01
N ILE A 276 17.27 -8.20 8.22
CA ILE A 276 16.58 -8.75 9.38
C ILE A 276 15.55 -7.70 9.84
N SER A 277 14.49 -8.13 10.51
CA SER A 277 13.51 -7.20 11.08
C SER A 277 12.81 -7.79 12.31
N LEU A 278 11.72 -7.18 12.77
CA LEU A 278 10.98 -7.65 13.94
C LEU A 278 10.09 -8.84 13.62
N SER A 279 10.17 -9.85 14.48
CA SER A 279 9.29 -11.02 14.49
C SER A 279 7.96 -10.70 15.15
N TRP A 280 6.86 -11.23 14.58
CA TRP A 280 5.51 -11.16 15.15
C TRP A 280 5.14 -12.40 15.98
N LYS A 281 6.07 -13.35 16.14
CA LYS A 281 5.85 -14.56 16.96
C LYS A 281 5.96 -14.22 18.45
N ARG A 282 4.88 -14.48 19.20
CA ARG A 282 4.86 -14.30 20.66
C ARG A 282 5.78 -15.32 21.35
N GLY A 283 6.61 -14.84 22.28
CA GLY A 283 7.46 -15.68 23.13
C GLY A 283 8.62 -16.37 22.40
N GLY A 284 8.93 -15.98 21.15
CA GLY A 284 10.08 -16.45 20.39
C GLY A 284 11.17 -15.39 20.26
N ASP A 285 12.12 -15.64 19.36
CA ASP A 285 13.13 -14.67 18.93
C ASP A 285 12.44 -13.37 18.46
N PRO A 286 12.83 -12.19 18.97
CA PRO A 286 12.26 -10.92 18.55
C PRO A 286 12.68 -10.52 17.13
N ILE A 287 13.66 -11.20 16.53
CA ILE A 287 14.18 -10.92 15.19
C ILE A 287 13.69 -11.98 14.20
N ALA A 288 13.15 -11.51 13.08
CA ALA A 288 12.81 -12.31 11.92
C ALA A 288 13.88 -12.15 10.83
N THR A 289 14.18 -13.27 10.18
CA THR A 289 15.08 -13.35 9.02
C THR A 289 14.34 -13.68 7.72
N GLY A 290 13.02 -13.84 7.80
CA GLY A 290 12.16 -14.17 6.67
C GLY A 290 10.81 -14.73 7.10
N THR A 291 10.09 -15.31 6.14
CA THR A 291 8.81 -15.97 6.36
C THR A 291 8.88 -17.42 5.88
N THR A 292 8.18 -18.33 6.56
CA THR A 292 7.97 -19.70 6.09
C THR A 292 6.49 -19.94 5.87
N GLN A 293 6.14 -20.58 4.75
CA GLN A 293 4.76 -20.88 4.38
C GLN A 293 4.48 -22.39 4.44
N GLY A 294 4.11 -22.86 5.64
CA GLY A 294 3.75 -24.26 5.86
C GLY A 294 4.82 -25.26 5.41
N ASN A 295 4.39 -26.49 5.15
CA ASN A 295 5.26 -27.58 4.70
C ASN A 295 4.99 -27.88 3.21
N ASN A 296 5.95 -28.50 2.54
CA ASN A 296 5.78 -29.17 1.26
C ASN A 296 4.69 -30.26 1.36
N ALA A 297 4.19 -30.74 0.22
CA ALA A 297 3.19 -31.81 0.18
C ALA A 297 3.65 -33.11 0.85
N ASP A 298 4.97 -33.33 0.95
CA ASP A 298 5.59 -34.46 1.65
C ASP A 298 5.80 -34.22 3.16
N GLY A 299 5.37 -33.06 3.68
CA GLY A 299 5.50 -32.68 5.08
C GLY A 299 6.84 -32.05 5.47
N SER A 300 7.80 -31.93 4.54
CA SER A 300 9.07 -31.22 4.80
C SER A 300 8.89 -29.70 4.89
N ALA A 301 9.70 -29.02 5.69
CA ALA A 301 9.62 -27.55 5.80
C ALA A 301 10.05 -26.90 4.48
N LYS A 302 9.26 -25.92 4.00
CA LYS A 302 9.70 -25.08 2.88
C LYS A 302 10.86 -24.18 3.33
N PRO A 303 11.83 -23.88 2.44
CA PRO A 303 12.84 -22.88 2.73
C PRO A 303 12.18 -21.54 3.02
N ALA A 304 12.72 -20.80 3.99
CA ALA A 304 12.23 -19.48 4.31
C ALA A 304 12.44 -18.53 3.12
N ALA A 305 11.40 -17.75 2.79
CA ALA A 305 11.54 -16.64 1.88
C ALA A 305 12.35 -15.55 2.60
N PRO A 306 13.50 -15.11 2.03
CA PRO A 306 14.30 -14.06 2.65
C PRO A 306 13.57 -12.70 2.60
N ILE A 307 13.98 -11.80 3.49
CA ILE A 307 13.50 -10.42 3.51
C ILE A 307 14.23 -9.65 2.40
N ALA A 308 13.64 -9.61 1.20
CA ALA A 308 14.16 -8.91 0.04
C ALA A 308 13.02 -8.33 -0.82
N GLY A 309 13.27 -7.18 -1.46
CA GLY A 309 12.30 -6.49 -2.30
C GLY A 309 12.38 -4.97 -2.19
N THR A 310 11.84 -4.28 -3.18
CA THR A 310 11.65 -2.81 -3.16
C THR A 310 10.73 -2.36 -2.01
N SER A 311 9.88 -3.27 -1.52
CA SER A 311 9.06 -3.09 -0.32
C SER A 311 9.87 -3.00 0.99
N TYR A 312 11.16 -3.37 0.99
CA TYR A 312 12.08 -3.15 2.11
C TYR A 312 13.06 -2.00 1.87
N ALA A 313 13.22 -1.55 0.62
CA ALA A 313 13.93 -0.31 0.31
C ALA A 313 13.09 0.93 0.65
N ALA A 314 11.81 0.93 0.27
CA ALA A 314 10.85 2.01 0.57
C ALA A 314 10.77 2.39 2.06
N PRO A 315 10.67 1.46 3.03
CA PRO A 315 10.61 1.80 4.45
C PRO A 315 11.87 2.49 4.98
N ILE A 316 13.05 2.22 4.41
CA ILE A 316 14.26 2.95 4.78
C ILE A 316 14.10 4.44 4.44
N VAL A 317 13.61 4.73 3.24
CA VAL A 317 13.38 6.11 2.76
C VAL A 317 12.24 6.77 3.52
N ALA A 318 11.17 6.04 3.85
CA ALA A 318 10.10 6.53 4.72
C ALA A 318 10.61 6.90 6.12
N GLY A 319 11.50 6.08 6.69
CA GLY A 319 12.21 6.39 7.92
C GLY A 319 13.07 7.65 7.79
N LEU A 320 13.85 7.79 6.71
CA LEU A 320 14.64 9.00 6.44
C LEU A 320 13.76 10.25 6.35
N ALA A 321 12.64 10.18 5.63
CA ALA A 321 11.67 11.28 5.55
C ALA A 321 11.18 11.69 6.96
N ALA A 322 10.91 10.73 7.84
CA ALA A 322 10.54 11.00 9.22
C ALA A 322 11.69 11.65 10.02
N LEU A 323 12.94 11.22 9.82
CA LEU A 323 14.10 11.87 10.46
C LEU A 323 14.19 13.35 10.05
N ILE A 324 14.05 13.65 8.75
CA ILE A 324 14.10 15.00 8.19
C ILE A 324 12.98 15.86 8.76
N ARG A 325 11.74 15.34 8.79
CA ARG A 325 10.58 16.06 9.33
C ARG A 325 10.67 16.29 10.83
N ALA A 326 11.21 15.36 11.60
CA ALA A 326 11.45 15.57 13.03
C ALA A 326 12.50 16.65 13.28
N LYS A 327 13.56 16.72 12.45
CA LYS A 327 14.56 17.80 12.52
C LYS A 327 14.00 19.15 12.04
N ASN A 328 13.14 19.13 11.02
CA ASN A 328 12.60 20.32 10.36
C ASN A 328 11.07 20.25 10.24
N PRO A 329 10.31 20.46 11.34
CA PRO A 329 8.85 20.26 11.34
C PRO A 329 8.06 21.12 10.35
N GLY A 330 8.61 22.28 9.96
CA GLY A 330 8.00 23.20 9.00
C GLY A 330 8.26 22.87 7.52
N MET A 331 9.11 21.87 7.22
CA MET A 331 9.45 21.50 5.85
C MET A 331 8.25 20.88 5.13
N SER A 332 8.01 21.30 3.90
CA SER A 332 6.93 20.74 3.09
C SER A 332 7.26 19.34 2.58
N ALA A 333 6.25 18.56 2.18
CA ALA A 333 6.44 17.23 1.61
C ALA A 333 7.29 17.29 0.34
N HIS A 334 7.06 18.30 -0.51
CA HIS A 334 7.89 18.63 -1.65
C HIS A 334 9.36 18.78 -1.26
N ASP A 335 9.64 19.65 -0.29
CA ASP A 335 11.01 19.98 0.10
C ASP A 335 11.73 18.79 0.78
N VAL A 336 10.98 17.92 1.48
CA VAL A 336 11.52 16.67 2.01
C VAL A 336 11.94 15.74 0.88
N ILE A 337 11.08 15.56 -0.14
CA ILE A 337 11.38 14.71 -1.30
C ILE A 337 12.59 15.27 -2.06
N GLU A 338 12.57 16.57 -2.41
CA GLU A 338 13.68 17.22 -3.10
C GLU A 338 15.00 17.12 -2.31
N ARG A 339 14.95 17.27 -0.98
CA ARG A 339 16.14 17.12 -0.14
C ARG A 339 16.69 15.70 -0.17
N ILE A 340 15.85 14.67 -0.17
CA ILE A 340 16.27 13.27 -0.28
C ILE A 340 16.91 13.02 -1.65
N GLU A 341 16.27 13.47 -2.73
CA GLU A 341 16.78 13.30 -4.10
C GLU A 341 18.12 14.02 -4.32
N ARG A 342 18.23 15.28 -3.89
CA ARG A 342 19.46 16.09 -4.07
C ARG A 342 20.65 15.65 -3.23
N THR A 343 20.42 14.82 -2.21
CA THR A 343 21.49 14.24 -1.37
C THR A 343 21.78 12.79 -1.69
N ALA A 344 21.05 12.18 -2.62
CA ALA A 344 21.34 10.85 -3.09
C ALA A 344 22.66 10.82 -3.89
N HIS A 345 23.35 9.69 -3.83
CA HIS A 345 24.58 9.43 -4.59
C HIS A 345 24.26 8.54 -5.79
N GLY A 346 24.14 9.15 -6.96
CA GLY A 346 23.96 8.46 -8.23
C GLY A 346 25.28 8.10 -8.91
N PHE A 347 25.20 7.25 -9.94
CA PHE A 347 26.30 7.05 -10.88
C PHE A 347 26.42 8.28 -11.79
N SER A 348 27.57 8.43 -12.46
CA SER A 348 28.16 9.63 -13.11
C SER A 348 27.26 10.54 -13.97
N ASP A 349 26.01 10.16 -14.25
CA ASP A 349 25.13 10.76 -15.26
C ASP A 349 23.87 11.41 -14.63
N GLY A 350 23.77 11.43 -13.30
CA GLY A 350 22.81 12.24 -12.54
C GLY A 350 21.47 11.56 -12.20
N ARG A 351 20.85 10.83 -13.14
CA ARG A 351 19.60 10.08 -12.89
C ARG A 351 19.40 8.92 -13.87
N ASP A 352 19.01 7.74 -13.38
CA ASP A 352 18.61 6.60 -14.22
C ASP A 352 17.23 6.02 -13.83
N GLN A 353 16.78 5.00 -14.57
CA GLN A 353 15.45 4.41 -14.40
C GLN A 353 15.41 3.30 -13.35
N ALA A 354 16.54 2.86 -12.79
CA ALA A 354 16.61 1.80 -11.79
C ALA A 354 16.79 2.33 -10.36
N VAL A 355 17.62 3.37 -10.19
CA VAL A 355 17.94 3.98 -8.90
C VAL A 355 17.61 5.47 -8.82
N GLY A 356 17.05 6.06 -9.88
CA GLY A 356 16.70 7.48 -9.89
C GLY A 356 17.95 8.33 -9.72
N TYR A 357 17.92 9.28 -8.79
CA TYR A 357 19.07 10.12 -8.41
C TYR A 357 20.15 9.37 -7.60
N GLY A 358 19.93 8.08 -7.29
CA GLY A 358 20.90 7.19 -6.67
C GLY A 358 20.52 6.73 -5.27
N ALA A 359 21.49 6.13 -4.58
CA ALA A 359 21.30 5.63 -3.23
C ALA A 359 21.19 6.80 -2.23
N ILE A 360 20.19 6.73 -1.33
CA ILE A 360 19.99 7.78 -0.32
C ILE A 360 21.19 7.94 0.63
N ASP A 361 21.44 9.16 1.09
CA ASP A 361 22.44 9.46 2.13
C ASP A 361 21.77 10.14 3.34
N PRO A 362 21.38 9.36 4.37
CA PRO A 362 20.73 9.91 5.56
C PRO A 362 21.53 11.00 6.28
N VAL A 363 22.85 10.93 6.28
CA VAL A 363 23.70 11.92 6.95
C VAL A 363 23.71 13.22 6.16
N ALA A 364 23.90 13.15 4.84
CA ALA A 364 23.84 14.35 3.99
C ALA A 364 22.44 14.98 4.04
N ALA A 365 21.39 14.17 3.92
CA ALA A 365 19.98 14.57 3.98
C ALA A 365 19.58 15.20 5.33
N LEU A 366 20.32 14.97 6.41
CA LEU A 366 20.09 15.60 7.72
C LEU A 366 21.07 16.74 8.02
N SER A 367 22.14 16.90 7.24
CA SER A 367 23.12 17.97 7.44
C SER A 367 22.61 19.33 6.93
N ASP A 368 23.24 20.42 7.39
CA ASP A 368 22.88 21.80 7.02
C ASP A 368 23.55 22.28 5.72
N SER A 369 24.27 21.40 5.02
CA SER A 369 25.03 21.71 3.79
C SER A 369 24.15 22.07 2.58
N LEU A 370 22.87 21.71 2.61
CA LEU A 370 21.86 22.16 1.66
C LEU A 370 20.95 23.19 2.33
N PRO A 371 21.24 24.50 2.21
CA PRO A 371 20.43 25.54 2.84
C PRO A 371 18.98 25.45 2.34
N TYR A 372 18.06 25.33 3.29
CA TYR A 372 16.63 25.33 3.03
C TYR A 372 16.18 26.77 2.78
N THR A 373 15.71 27.05 1.55
CA THR A 373 14.90 28.25 1.29
C THR A 373 13.47 27.75 1.11
N PRO A 374 12.55 28.03 2.05
CA PRO A 374 11.16 27.63 1.89
C PRO A 374 10.66 28.12 0.55
N ASN A 375 10.16 27.21 -0.29
CA ASN A 375 9.51 27.62 -1.52
C ASN A 375 8.18 28.29 -1.12
N THR A 376 8.18 29.62 -1.01
CA THR A 376 6.98 30.39 -0.67
C THR A 376 5.92 30.34 -1.77
N ARG A 377 6.27 29.81 -2.95
CA ARG A 377 5.27 29.34 -3.92
C ARG A 377 4.70 28.02 -3.42
N ASN A 378 3.78 28.12 -2.49
CA ASN A 378 2.71 27.14 -2.35
C ASN A 378 1.92 27.13 -3.67
N VAL A 379 2.38 26.39 -4.68
CA VAL A 379 1.62 26.21 -5.94
C VAL A 379 0.32 25.42 -5.65
N TYR A 380 0.20 24.80 -4.47
CA TYR A 380 -0.92 23.93 -4.12
C TYR A 380 -1.58 24.21 -2.76
N ALA A 381 -1.16 25.23 -1.99
CA ALA A 381 -1.92 25.60 -0.80
C ALA A 381 -2.97 26.65 -1.14
N GLN A 382 -4.18 26.40 -0.61
CA GLN A 382 -5.34 27.29 -0.53
C GLN A 382 -6.37 27.15 -1.66
N GLU A 383 -6.76 25.92 -1.98
CA GLU A 383 -8.21 25.68 -1.96
C GLU A 383 -8.47 24.71 -0.81
N GLU A 384 -9.22 25.19 0.18
CA GLU A 384 -9.77 24.33 1.21
C GLU A 384 -10.72 23.36 0.52
N ILE A 385 -10.23 22.18 0.13
CA ILE A 385 -11.10 21.12 -0.40
C ILE A 385 -12.01 20.73 0.76
N ALA A 386 -13.24 21.22 0.71
CA ALA A 386 -14.29 20.87 1.66
C ALA A 386 -14.34 19.34 1.80
N PRO A 387 -14.54 18.81 3.01
CA PRO A 387 -14.72 17.37 3.18
C PRO A 387 -15.77 16.87 2.18
N PRO A 388 -15.58 15.68 1.58
CA PRO A 388 -16.52 15.17 0.59
C PRO A 388 -17.93 15.24 1.17
N VAL A 389 -18.82 15.96 0.48
CA VAL A 389 -20.23 16.02 0.83
C VAL A 389 -20.71 14.57 0.89
N VAL A 390 -21.19 14.15 2.06
CA VAL A 390 -21.88 12.86 2.19
C VAL A 390 -23.14 12.98 1.36
N VAL A 391 -23.07 12.53 0.11
CA VAL A 391 -24.25 12.43 -0.74
C VAL A 391 -25.06 11.28 -0.17
N HIS A 392 -26.06 11.61 0.64
CA HIS A 392 -27.13 10.66 0.94
C HIS A 392 -27.82 10.36 -0.39
N THR A 393 -27.45 9.26 -1.04
CA THR A 393 -28.26 8.73 -2.15
C THR A 393 -29.67 8.51 -1.59
N PRO A 394 -30.71 9.13 -2.16
CA PRO A 394 -32.08 8.88 -1.74
C PRO A 394 -32.31 7.36 -1.75
N SER A 395 -32.75 6.78 -0.64
CA SER A 395 -32.97 5.33 -0.59
C SER A 395 -34.04 4.99 -1.63
N ASP A 396 -33.82 3.96 -2.47
CA ASP A 396 -34.83 3.46 -3.40
C ASP A 396 -35.97 2.69 -2.68
N THR A 397 -35.92 2.60 -1.35
CA THR A 397 -36.93 1.96 -0.50
C THR A 397 -38.37 2.42 -0.80
N PRO A 398 -38.68 3.72 -1.02
CA PRO A 398 -40.02 4.16 -1.41
C PRO A 398 -40.45 3.66 -2.80
N ARG A 399 -39.50 3.52 -3.75
CA ARG A 399 -39.78 2.98 -5.09
C ARG A 399 -40.09 1.49 -5.02
N TYR A 400 -39.32 0.72 -4.25
CA TYR A 400 -39.59 -0.71 -4.06
C TYR A 400 -40.89 -0.97 -3.30
N VAL A 401 -41.23 -0.14 -2.31
CA VAL A 401 -42.53 -0.20 -1.62
C VAL A 401 -43.67 0.13 -2.58
N ALA A 402 -43.54 1.18 -3.41
CA ALA A 402 -44.57 1.55 -4.39
C ALA A 402 -44.78 0.45 -5.45
N LEU A 403 -43.70 -0.14 -5.96
CA LEU A 403 -43.77 -1.27 -6.91
C LEU A 403 -44.39 -2.52 -6.27
N GLY A 404 -44.05 -2.82 -5.00
CA GLY A 404 -44.65 -3.92 -4.25
C GLY A 404 -46.15 -3.75 -4.03
N VAL A 405 -46.61 -2.54 -3.66
CA VAL A 405 -48.04 -2.22 -3.48
C VAL A 405 -48.79 -2.33 -4.81
N ALA A 406 -48.21 -1.82 -5.91
CA ALA A 406 -48.82 -1.89 -7.23
C ALA A 406 -48.95 -3.35 -7.71
N ALA A 407 -47.91 -4.16 -7.55
CA ALA A 407 -47.94 -5.58 -7.88
C ALA A 407 -49.00 -6.33 -7.05
N GLY A 408 -49.08 -6.05 -5.74
CA GLY A 408 -50.09 -6.60 -4.86
C GLY A 408 -51.53 -6.24 -5.27
N ALA A 409 -51.76 -4.99 -5.69
CA ALA A 409 -53.07 -4.53 -6.17
C ALA A 409 -53.50 -5.22 -7.47
N VAL A 410 -52.57 -5.45 -8.41
CA VAL A 410 -52.86 -6.19 -9.66
C VAL A 410 -53.21 -7.64 -9.38
N VAL A 411 -52.48 -8.30 -8.48
CA VAL A 411 -52.79 -9.68 -8.06
C VAL A 411 -54.17 -9.74 -7.39
N ALA A 412 -54.47 -8.82 -6.47
CA ALA A 412 -55.77 -8.76 -5.81
C ALA A 412 -56.92 -8.54 -6.80
N ALA A 413 -56.75 -7.64 -7.77
CA ALA A 413 -57.74 -7.40 -8.83
C ALA A 413 -57.93 -8.63 -9.73
N GLY A 414 -56.85 -9.35 -10.06
CA GLY A 414 -56.91 -10.61 -10.81
C GLY A 414 -57.68 -11.71 -10.06
N VAL A 415 -57.43 -11.85 -8.75
CA VAL A 415 -58.16 -12.82 -7.90
C VAL A 415 -59.65 -12.47 -7.80
N ILE A 416 -59.99 -11.19 -7.63
CA ILE A 416 -61.38 -10.73 -7.60
C ILE A 416 -62.06 -10.99 -8.95
N TRP A 417 -61.37 -10.72 -10.06
CA TRP A 417 -61.91 -10.96 -11.39
C TRP A 417 -62.17 -12.45 -11.64
N LEU A 418 -61.23 -13.33 -11.26
CA LEU A 418 -61.41 -14.78 -11.36
C LEU A 418 -62.55 -15.31 -10.47
N ALA A 419 -62.81 -14.68 -9.32
CA ALA A 419 -63.92 -15.06 -8.44
C ALA A 419 -65.30 -14.57 -8.95
N VAL A 420 -65.34 -13.45 -9.68
CA VAL A 420 -66.60 -12.80 -10.11
C VAL A 420 -66.98 -13.14 -11.56
N ALA A 421 -66.01 -13.36 -12.44
CA ALA A 421 -66.24 -13.67 -13.86
C ALA A 421 -67.12 -14.92 -14.10
N PRO A 422 -66.96 -16.05 -13.35
CA PRO A 422 -67.82 -17.22 -13.51
C PRO A 422 -69.27 -16.94 -13.10
N ARG A 423 -69.47 -16.12 -12.05
CA ARG A 423 -70.80 -15.76 -11.54
C ARG A 423 -71.57 -14.83 -12.49
N ARG A 424 -70.88 -13.93 -13.19
CA ARG A 424 -71.50 -13.07 -14.22
C ARG A 424 -71.87 -13.84 -15.49
N ARG A 425 -71.05 -14.84 -15.87
CA ARG A 425 -71.33 -15.71 -17.02
C ARG A 425 -72.51 -16.66 -16.75
N ALA A 426 -72.63 -17.18 -15.53
CA ALA A 426 -73.77 -17.99 -15.10
C ALA A 426 -75.10 -17.19 -15.00
N LYS A 427 -75.04 -15.88 -14.73
CA LYS A 427 -76.24 -15.03 -14.68
C LYS A 427 -76.77 -14.69 -16.08
N ARG A 428 -75.90 -14.43 -17.06
CA ARG A 428 -76.32 -14.23 -18.47
C ARG A 428 -76.91 -15.49 -19.11
N LEU A 429 -76.34 -16.67 -18.84
CA LEU A 429 -76.88 -17.93 -19.34
C LEU A 429 -78.26 -18.31 -18.74
N ARG A 430 -78.72 -17.65 -17.67
CA ARG A 430 -80.08 -17.81 -17.13
C ARG A 430 -81.09 -16.84 -17.74
N GLU A 431 -80.65 -15.73 -18.33
CA GLU A 431 -81.52 -14.76 -19.00
C GLU A 431 -81.84 -15.18 -20.46
N ASP A 432 -81.05 -16.07 -21.06
CA ASP A 432 -81.25 -16.59 -22.43
C ASP A 432 -82.11 -17.89 -22.50
N ILE A 433 -82.68 -18.37 -21.39
CA ILE A 433 -83.52 -19.61 -21.35
C ILE A 433 -85.02 -19.31 -21.22
N ASP A 434 -85.42 -18.06 -20.96
CA ASP A 434 -86.82 -17.64 -20.96
C ASP A 434 -87.17 -16.91 -22.27
N TYR A 435 -87.39 -17.67 -23.35
CA TYR A 435 -88.20 -17.25 -24.50
C TYR A 435 -88.87 -18.43 -25.20
#